data_AF-A0A9W4K9Q6-F1
#
_entry.id   AF-A0A9W4K9Q6-F1
#
_cell.length_a   1.000
_cell.length_b   1.000
_cell.length_c   1.000
_cell.angle_alpha   90.00
_cell.angle_beta   90.00
_cell.angle_gamma   90.00
#
_symmetry.space_group_name_H-M   'P 1'
#
loop_
_entity.id
_entity.type
_entity.pdbx_description
1 polymer ?
#
loop_
_entity_poly.entity_id
_entity_poly.type
_entity_poly.pdbx_seq_one_letter_code
_entity_poly.pdbx_strand_id
1 'polypeptide(L)'
;MRVLWPDLRPARDFPKSFDEAIMRQIDDTMANFLEFDRYLAHIKKRNITFNDRAMGAFQLVMQSQRNVSTDRKVSGIESDSSITQRSARTQYQHGPSAEGTSSSASASRTSDTASAAISASDTLSAGGISAAADSDIPFRRTKDKQLVNDPLLLFLQALTVHLPDMRCEWSSIRSPFMKASFGNNTMTARIDGCLVGTDTDDIFAIAELKPKVRNRNAWPELLWQEAAEMVPWILHDEEQPRETPIERRMLVSQDNHEIWLTLAQYDKEYAQYLKQEPPTPTRQDPGPSQRPLHFMRMREYGPWKIQGAINMRDSAKILVRWAFEATDVIDSSKPRDA
;
A
#
# COMPACT_ATOMS: atom_id res chain seq x y z
N MET A 1 -9.14 0.79 -12.37
CA MET A 1 -8.26 1.84 -11.80
C MET A 1 -7.42 2.45 -12.91
N ARG A 2 -7.18 3.77 -12.91
CA ARG A 2 -6.34 4.46 -13.91
C ARG A 2 -5.11 5.03 -13.20
N VAL A 3 -3.93 4.43 -13.39
CA VAL A 3 -2.70 4.86 -12.70
C VAL A 3 -1.54 4.91 -13.68
N LEU A 4 -0.73 5.95 -13.55
CA LEU A 4 0.54 6.09 -14.23
C LEU A 4 1.66 5.94 -13.19
N TRP A 5 2.60 5.04 -13.46
CA TRP A 5 3.87 4.92 -12.75
C TRP A 5 4.96 5.52 -13.64
N PRO A 6 5.38 6.78 -13.44
CA PRO A 6 6.45 7.38 -14.22
C PRO A 6 7.79 6.67 -13.96
N ASP A 7 8.80 7.02 -14.76
CA ASP A 7 10.17 6.52 -14.56
C ASP A 7 10.65 6.68 -13.12
N LEU A 8 11.33 5.64 -12.64
CA LEU A 8 11.92 5.63 -11.31
C LEU A 8 12.88 6.80 -11.12
N ARG A 9 12.74 7.53 -10.01
CA ARG A 9 13.67 8.60 -9.65
C ARG A 9 14.65 8.17 -8.56
N PRO A 10 15.94 8.55 -8.66
CA PRO A 10 16.90 8.26 -7.60
C PRO A 10 16.52 9.01 -6.33
N ALA A 11 16.85 8.43 -5.16
CA ALA A 11 16.64 9.01 -3.83
C ALA A 11 16.92 10.53 -3.71
N ARG A 12 18.03 11.00 -4.29
CA ARG A 12 18.47 12.41 -4.27
C ARG A 12 17.50 13.39 -4.95
N ASP A 13 16.64 12.89 -5.85
CA ASP A 13 15.67 13.68 -6.60
C ASP A 13 14.32 13.80 -5.86
N PHE A 14 14.18 13.18 -4.67
CA PHE A 14 13.01 13.39 -3.81
C PHE A 14 12.84 14.90 -3.56
N PRO A 15 11.62 15.48 -3.66
CA PRO A 15 11.46 16.92 -3.63
C PRO A 15 12.01 17.50 -2.33
N LYS A 16 12.95 18.45 -2.42
CA LYS A 16 13.55 19.15 -1.27
C LYS A 16 13.12 20.62 -1.18
N SER A 17 12.05 21.01 -1.88
CA SER A 17 11.49 22.36 -1.93
C SER A 17 10.70 22.64 -0.65
N PHE A 18 11.38 23.21 0.33
CA PHE A 18 11.03 23.12 1.73
C PHE A 18 11.35 24.43 2.47
N ASP A 19 10.59 24.75 3.51
CA ASP A 19 10.88 25.89 4.40
C ASP A 19 12.25 25.71 5.08
N GLU A 20 13.09 26.76 5.04
CA GLU A 20 14.40 26.79 5.71
C GLU A 20 14.29 26.66 7.23
N ALA A 21 13.23 27.20 7.85
CA ALA A 21 13.03 27.12 9.29
C ALA A 21 12.81 25.66 9.73
N ILE A 22 11.91 24.96 9.04
CA ILE A 22 11.67 23.52 9.25
C ILE A 22 12.95 22.72 9.00
N MET A 23 13.72 23.06 7.95
CA MET A 23 15.00 22.38 7.67
C MET A 23 16.03 22.57 8.78
N ARG A 24 16.13 23.75 9.41
CA ARG A 24 17.01 23.98 10.58
C ARG A 24 16.53 23.20 11.79
N GLN A 25 15.22 23.24 12.09
CA GLN A 25 14.63 22.45 13.19
C GLN A 25 14.90 20.96 13.04
N ILE A 26 14.78 20.40 11.82
CA ILE A 26 15.14 19.00 11.55
C ILE A 26 16.63 18.76 11.74
N ASP A 27 17.50 19.64 11.24
CA ASP A 27 18.94 19.45 11.37
C ASP A 27 19.41 19.53 12.83
N ASP A 28 18.85 20.44 13.63
CA ASP A 28 19.08 20.54 15.07
C ASP A 28 18.52 19.33 15.83
N THR A 29 17.31 18.89 15.50
CA THR A 29 16.69 17.67 16.06
C THR A 29 17.56 16.45 15.79
N MET A 30 17.97 16.26 14.55
CA MET A 30 18.77 15.12 14.11
C MET A 30 20.22 15.17 14.62
N ALA A 31 20.77 16.36 14.88
CA ALA A 31 22.09 16.53 15.49
C ALA A 31 22.10 16.15 16.98
N ASN A 32 20.98 16.31 17.68
CA ASN A 32 20.82 15.92 19.09
C ASN A 32 20.36 14.47 19.28
N PHE A 33 20.04 13.74 18.21
CA PHE A 33 19.51 12.38 18.26
C PHE A 33 20.62 11.32 18.45
N LEU A 34 21.21 11.27 19.65
CA LEU A 34 22.40 10.46 19.96
C LEU A 34 22.18 8.95 19.72
N GLU A 35 21.01 8.43 20.04
CA GLU A 35 20.58 7.04 19.81
C GLU A 35 20.65 6.67 18.32
N PHE A 36 20.12 7.55 17.47
CA PHE A 36 20.14 7.39 16.02
C PHE A 36 21.57 7.47 15.47
N ASP A 37 22.39 8.39 15.98
CA ASP A 37 23.78 8.51 15.54
C ASP A 37 24.65 7.30 15.95
N ARG A 38 24.36 6.68 17.10
CA ARG A 38 24.94 5.36 17.45
C ARG A 38 24.49 4.26 16.50
N TYR A 39 23.19 4.18 16.19
CA TYR A 39 22.66 3.24 15.21
C TYR A 39 23.35 3.39 13.84
N LEU A 40 23.50 4.62 13.34
CA LEU A 40 24.25 4.91 12.11
C LEU A 40 25.73 4.53 12.21
N ALA A 41 26.36 4.71 13.37
CA ALA A 41 27.75 4.29 13.60
C ALA A 41 27.91 2.77 13.55
N HIS A 42 26.95 1.99 14.06
CA HIS A 42 26.94 0.52 13.93
C HIS A 42 26.82 0.07 12.48
N ILE A 43 25.95 0.72 11.68
CA ILE A 43 25.85 0.48 10.22
C ILE A 43 27.20 0.75 9.54
N LYS A 44 27.83 1.93 9.79
CA LYS A 44 29.12 2.30 9.19
C LYS A 44 30.22 1.30 9.50
N LYS A 45 30.33 0.88 10.77
CA LYS A 45 31.37 -0.04 11.25
C LYS A 45 31.09 -1.50 10.86
N ARG A 46 29.90 -1.82 10.34
CA ARG A 46 29.37 -3.20 10.22
C ARG A 46 29.54 -3.98 11.53
N ASN A 47 29.37 -3.29 12.66
CA ASN A 47 29.83 -3.81 13.94
C ASN A 47 28.91 -4.92 14.44
N ILE A 48 29.51 -6.03 14.87
CA ILE A 48 28.77 -7.26 15.16
C ILE A 48 28.15 -7.20 16.56
N THR A 49 28.77 -6.48 17.51
CA THR A 49 28.36 -6.39 18.93
C THR A 49 26.87 -6.06 19.09
N PHE A 50 26.15 -6.96 19.73
CA PHE A 50 24.69 -7.07 19.60
C PHE A 50 23.88 -6.19 20.57
N ASN A 51 24.51 -5.68 21.64
CA ASN A 51 23.86 -5.04 22.78
C ASN A 51 24.50 -3.68 23.09
N ASP A 52 24.20 -2.65 22.30
CA ASP A 52 24.51 -1.26 22.64
C ASP A 52 23.23 -0.60 23.15
N ARG A 53 23.04 -0.67 24.48
CA ARG A 53 21.83 -0.15 25.16
C ARG A 53 21.56 1.33 24.87
N ALA A 54 22.58 2.09 24.47
CA ALA A 54 22.45 3.50 24.15
C ALA A 54 21.96 3.76 22.71
N MET A 55 21.64 2.73 21.92
CA MET A 55 20.83 2.89 20.70
C MET A 55 19.34 3.07 20.99
N GLY A 56 18.88 2.91 22.24
CA GLY A 56 17.47 3.04 22.61
C GLY A 56 16.56 2.16 21.73
N ALA A 57 15.49 2.74 21.20
CA ALA A 57 14.57 2.06 20.28
C ALA A 57 15.27 1.51 19.01
N PHE A 58 16.32 2.15 18.51
CA PHE A 58 17.05 1.69 17.32
C PHE A 58 17.82 0.37 17.53
N GLN A 59 17.97 -0.09 18.78
CA GLN A 59 18.47 -1.45 19.05
C GLN A 59 17.52 -2.52 18.47
N LEU A 60 16.21 -2.29 18.50
CA LEU A 60 15.20 -3.18 17.90
C LEU A 60 15.22 -3.08 16.37
N VAL A 61 15.33 -1.86 15.84
CA VAL A 61 15.48 -1.60 14.40
C VAL A 61 16.69 -2.35 13.83
N MET A 62 17.85 -2.22 14.47
CA MET A 62 19.09 -2.91 14.10
C MET A 62 18.97 -4.43 14.16
N GLN A 63 18.23 -4.98 15.14
CA GLN A 63 17.99 -6.43 15.23
C GLN A 63 17.04 -6.89 14.11
N SER A 64 15.93 -6.20 13.86
CA SER A 64 14.97 -6.56 12.82
C SER A 64 15.57 -6.44 11.41
N GLN A 65 16.34 -5.38 11.13
CA GLN A 65 16.99 -5.18 9.83
C GLN A 65 18.07 -6.23 9.51
N ARG A 66 18.64 -6.92 10.51
CA ARG A 66 19.55 -8.06 10.29
C ARG A 66 18.81 -9.32 9.81
N ASN A 67 17.52 -9.45 10.15
CA ASN A 67 16.68 -10.58 9.73
C ASN A 67 16.14 -10.40 8.29
N VAL A 68 16.22 -9.18 7.74
CA VAL A 68 15.95 -8.92 6.32
C VAL A 68 17.01 -9.62 5.48
N SER A 69 16.65 -10.75 4.87
CA SER A 69 17.57 -11.61 4.12
C SER A 69 18.32 -10.82 3.04
N THR A 70 19.62 -10.60 3.26
CA THR A 70 20.55 -10.06 2.25
C THR A 70 20.99 -11.12 1.24
N ASP A 71 20.31 -12.27 1.20
CA ASP A 71 20.86 -13.48 0.63
C ASP A 71 20.73 -13.50 -0.89
N ARG A 72 21.88 -13.39 -1.56
CA ARG A 72 21.99 -13.27 -3.01
C ARG A 72 21.86 -14.63 -3.72
N LYS A 73 21.46 -15.68 -2.99
CA LYS A 73 21.33 -17.07 -3.46
C LYS A 73 20.16 -17.84 -2.83
N VAL A 74 18.93 -17.42 -3.10
CA VAL A 74 17.77 -18.35 -3.13
C VAL A 74 17.23 -18.45 -4.55
N SER A 75 18.10 -18.90 -5.46
CA SER A 75 17.67 -19.56 -6.69
C SER A 75 17.22 -20.98 -6.33
N GLY A 76 15.92 -21.29 -6.45
CA GLY A 76 15.43 -22.67 -6.32
C GLY A 76 14.34 -22.96 -5.29
N ILE A 77 13.64 -21.95 -4.76
CA ILE A 77 12.29 -22.16 -4.22
C ILE A 77 11.33 -21.30 -5.03
N GLU A 78 10.78 -21.90 -6.09
CA GLU A 78 9.60 -21.39 -6.76
C GLU A 78 8.46 -21.37 -5.74
N SER A 79 8.15 -20.18 -5.22
CA SER A 79 6.86 -19.96 -4.57
C SER A 79 5.83 -19.84 -5.69
N ASP A 80 5.07 -20.92 -5.89
CA ASP A 80 3.89 -20.97 -6.76
C ASP A 80 2.86 -19.92 -6.30
N SER A 81 3.01 -18.69 -6.80
CA SER A 81 2.10 -17.57 -6.51
C SER A 81 1.72 -16.82 -7.79
N SER A 82 1.52 -17.55 -8.90
CA SER A 82 0.95 -17.01 -10.14
C SER A 82 0.37 -18.07 -11.08
N ILE A 83 -0.39 -19.05 -10.58
CA ILE A 83 -1.34 -19.80 -11.44
C ILE A 83 -2.61 -18.96 -11.59
N THR A 84 -2.58 -18.03 -12.54
CA THR A 84 -3.78 -17.33 -13.01
C THR A 84 -4.58 -18.28 -13.89
N GLN A 85 -5.32 -19.20 -13.28
CA GLN A 85 -6.17 -20.13 -14.01
C GLN A 85 -7.30 -19.34 -14.68
N ARG A 86 -7.13 -19.01 -15.97
CA ARG A 86 -8.19 -18.45 -16.79
C ARG A 86 -9.29 -19.50 -16.92
N SER A 87 -10.34 -19.40 -16.08
CA SER A 87 -11.60 -20.11 -16.33
C SER A 87 -12.11 -19.67 -17.70
N ALA A 88 -12.00 -20.55 -18.69
CA ALA A 88 -12.49 -20.30 -20.02
C ALA A 88 -14.00 -20.07 -19.94
N ARG A 89 -14.44 -18.85 -20.27
CA ARG A 89 -15.85 -18.48 -20.29
C ARG A 89 -16.55 -19.33 -21.35
N THR A 90 -17.36 -20.29 -20.92
CA THR A 90 -18.20 -21.12 -21.79
C THR A 90 -19.11 -20.20 -22.60
N GLN A 91 -18.81 -20.01 -23.88
CA GLN A 91 -19.69 -19.27 -24.78
C GLN A 91 -20.87 -20.18 -25.15
N TYR A 92 -22.01 -19.94 -24.51
CA TYR A 92 -23.28 -20.30 -25.10
C TYR A 92 -23.51 -19.41 -26.33
N GLN A 93 -23.57 -20.02 -27.50
CA GLN A 93 -24.11 -19.42 -28.73
C GLN A 93 -25.29 -20.27 -29.23
N HIS A 94 -26.49 -19.70 -29.20
CA HIS A 94 -27.49 -19.93 -30.26
C HIS A 94 -27.11 -18.94 -31.37
N GLY A 95 -26.99 -19.22 -32.66
CA GLY A 95 -27.52 -20.23 -33.62
C GLY A 95 -27.70 -19.46 -34.97
N PRO A 96 -28.27 -20.00 -36.07
CA PRO A 96 -28.53 -21.37 -36.50
C PRO A 96 -27.94 -21.70 -37.91
N SER A 97 -28.33 -22.85 -38.49
CA SER A 97 -28.09 -23.32 -39.89
C SER A 97 -26.67 -23.84 -40.22
N ALA A 98 -26.46 -24.88 -41.05
CA ALA A 98 -27.38 -25.68 -41.89
C ALA A 98 -26.97 -27.18 -41.99
N GLU A 99 -27.93 -28.01 -42.40
CA GLU A 99 -27.86 -29.27 -43.19
C GLU A 99 -26.67 -30.25 -43.04
N GLY A 100 -26.97 -31.51 -42.70
CA GLY A 100 -26.02 -32.63 -42.67
C GLY A 100 -26.65 -33.98 -42.33
N THR A 101 -27.22 -34.67 -43.32
CA THR A 101 -27.97 -35.93 -43.18
C THR A 101 -27.09 -37.16 -42.88
N SER A 102 -27.38 -37.95 -41.83
CA SER A 102 -27.37 -39.45 -41.85
C SER A 102 -27.61 -40.10 -40.46
N SER A 103 -28.64 -40.96 -40.41
CA SER A 103 -28.70 -42.35 -39.87
C SER A 103 -27.61 -42.85 -38.88
N SER A 104 -27.90 -43.70 -37.87
CA SER A 104 -29.12 -44.49 -37.54
C SER A 104 -29.00 -45.21 -36.17
N ALA A 105 -30.12 -45.80 -35.71
CA ALA A 105 -30.24 -46.95 -34.77
C ALA A 105 -29.79 -46.74 -33.30
N SER A 106 -30.70 -46.75 -32.30
CA SER A 106 -31.33 -47.93 -31.63
C SER A 106 -30.58 -48.29 -30.31
N ALA A 107 -31.21 -48.78 -29.22
CA ALA A 107 -32.59 -48.80 -28.76
C ALA A 107 -32.62 -49.32 -27.30
N SER A 108 -33.73 -49.08 -26.57
CA SER A 108 -34.15 -49.82 -25.34
C SER A 108 -33.37 -49.57 -24.02
N ARG A 109 -33.94 -49.68 -22.81
CA ARG A 109 -35.34 -49.82 -22.32
C ARG A 109 -35.37 -49.64 -20.77
N THR A 110 -36.44 -49.04 -20.23
CA THR A 110 -37.16 -49.33 -18.94
C THR A 110 -36.41 -49.69 -17.62
N SER A 111 -36.86 -49.34 -16.41
CA SER A 111 -37.88 -48.41 -15.90
C SER A 111 -37.87 -48.41 -14.34
N ASP A 112 -38.48 -47.39 -13.72
CA ASP A 112 -39.05 -47.33 -12.34
C ASP A 112 -38.11 -47.54 -11.11
N THR A 113 -38.33 -46.93 -9.93
CA THR A 113 -39.58 -46.40 -9.33
C THR A 113 -39.33 -45.20 -8.39
N ALA A 114 -40.40 -44.42 -8.16
CA ALA A 114 -40.58 -43.28 -7.23
C ALA A 114 -40.12 -43.54 -5.75
N SER A 115 -40.03 -42.56 -4.83
CA SER A 115 -40.45 -41.14 -4.77
C SER A 115 -39.33 -40.31 -4.07
N ALA A 116 -39.40 -39.01 -3.79
CA ALA A 116 -40.44 -37.96 -3.86
C ALA A 116 -39.79 -36.58 -4.12
N ALA A 117 -40.55 -35.48 -4.01
CA ALA A 117 -40.04 -34.10 -4.10
C ALA A 117 -40.74 -33.14 -3.11
N ILE A 118 -39.98 -32.21 -2.51
CA ILE A 118 -40.43 -30.85 -2.15
C ILE A 118 -39.26 -29.90 -2.44
N SER A 119 -39.53 -28.81 -3.16
CA SER A 119 -38.54 -27.80 -3.59
C SER A 119 -38.50 -26.58 -2.67
N ALA A 120 -37.60 -25.64 -3.02
CA ALA A 120 -37.52 -24.23 -2.57
C ALA A 120 -36.76 -23.97 -1.25
N SER A 121 -35.76 -23.08 -1.17
CA SER A 121 -35.17 -22.21 -2.22
C SER A 121 -33.69 -21.96 -1.98
N ASP A 122 -32.90 -21.96 -3.07
CA ASP A 122 -31.55 -21.42 -3.07
C ASP A 122 -31.56 -19.92 -2.77
N THR A 123 -30.76 -19.50 -1.79
CA THR A 123 -30.32 -18.10 -1.67
C THR A 123 -28.80 -18.08 -1.58
N LEU A 124 -28.15 -18.36 -2.72
CA LEU A 124 -26.70 -18.29 -2.84
C LEU A 124 -26.23 -16.84 -2.70
N SER A 125 -25.88 -16.46 -1.46
CA SER A 125 -25.18 -15.20 -1.17
C SER A 125 -23.87 -15.17 -1.95
N ALA A 126 -23.80 -14.33 -2.98
CA ALA A 126 -22.59 -14.14 -3.78
C ALA A 126 -21.46 -13.61 -2.88
N GLY A 127 -20.48 -14.46 -2.60
CA GLY A 127 -19.35 -14.14 -1.73
C GLY A 127 -18.53 -12.98 -2.26
N GLY A 128 -18.27 -11.98 -1.41
CA GLY A 128 -17.37 -10.88 -1.74
C GLY A 128 -15.95 -11.39 -1.94
N ILE A 129 -15.40 -11.21 -3.15
CA ILE A 129 -14.03 -11.62 -3.47
C ILE A 129 -13.06 -10.63 -2.80
N SER A 130 -12.49 -11.04 -1.66
CA SER A 130 -11.46 -10.26 -0.97
C SER A 130 -10.13 -10.34 -1.71
N ALA A 131 -9.65 -9.20 -2.24
CA ALA A 131 -8.34 -9.09 -2.90
C ALA A 131 -7.14 -9.17 -1.93
N ALA A 132 -7.40 -9.39 -0.63
CA ALA A 132 -6.40 -9.76 0.36
C ALA A 132 -6.84 -11.06 1.05
N ALA A 133 -5.93 -12.03 1.13
CA ALA A 133 -6.22 -13.40 1.51
C ALA A 133 -6.78 -13.52 2.94
N ASP A 134 -8.08 -13.86 3.04
CA ASP A 134 -8.59 -14.78 4.06
C ASP A 134 -10.04 -15.22 3.76
N SER A 135 -10.19 -16.47 3.32
CA SER A 135 -11.31 -17.35 3.66
C SER A 135 -10.96 -18.78 3.20
N ASP A 136 -10.70 -19.68 4.15
CA ASP A 136 -10.59 -21.14 3.99
C ASP A 136 -9.47 -21.71 3.09
N ILE A 137 -8.24 -21.23 3.26
CA ILE A 137 -7.03 -22.01 2.91
C ILE A 137 -6.22 -22.22 4.20
N PRO A 138 -5.79 -23.45 4.55
CA PRO A 138 -5.09 -23.75 5.81
C PRO A 138 -3.61 -23.32 5.77
N PHE A 139 -3.35 -22.06 5.42
CA PHE A 139 -2.08 -21.43 5.69
C PHE A 139 -1.94 -21.23 7.20
N ARG A 140 -1.27 -22.20 7.83
CA ARG A 140 -0.78 -22.11 9.21
C ARG A 140 -0.05 -20.77 9.36
N ARG A 141 -0.67 -19.78 10.01
CA ARG A 141 -0.03 -18.49 10.34
C ARG A 141 1.15 -18.79 11.27
N THR A 142 2.34 -18.98 10.69
CA THR A 142 3.56 -19.23 11.44
C THR A 142 3.90 -17.98 12.24
N LYS A 143 4.08 -18.17 13.55
CA LYS A 143 4.30 -17.10 14.53
C LYS A 143 5.51 -16.20 14.21
N ASP A 144 6.41 -16.67 13.35
CA ASP A 144 7.69 -16.03 13.05
C ASP A 144 7.65 -15.05 11.86
N LYS A 145 6.60 -15.07 11.01
CA LYS A 145 6.55 -14.13 9.87
C LYS A 145 6.45 -12.67 10.32
N GLN A 146 5.75 -12.40 11.42
CA GLN A 146 5.53 -11.02 11.90
C GLN A 146 6.80 -10.45 12.57
N LEU A 147 7.52 -11.27 13.34
CA LEU A 147 8.82 -10.92 13.95
C LEU A 147 9.95 -10.58 12.95
N VAL A 148 9.81 -10.99 11.69
CA VAL A 148 10.73 -10.65 10.59
C VAL A 148 10.23 -9.45 9.77
N ASN A 149 8.96 -9.06 9.95
CA ASN A 149 8.23 -8.15 9.07
C ASN A 149 7.89 -6.77 9.68
N ASP A 150 8.44 -6.40 10.83
CA ASP A 150 8.28 -5.03 11.37
C ASP A 150 9.52 -4.09 11.24
N PRO A 151 10.60 -4.35 10.45
CA PRO A 151 11.80 -3.50 10.44
C PRO A 151 11.53 -2.06 9.97
N LEU A 152 10.58 -1.88 9.04
CA LEU A 152 10.17 -0.57 8.56
C LEU A 152 9.40 0.18 9.66
N LEU A 153 8.36 -0.45 10.22
CA LEU A 153 7.51 0.22 11.21
C LEU A 153 8.27 0.53 12.50
N LEU A 154 9.13 -0.39 12.97
CA LEU A 154 10.04 -0.13 14.09
C LEU A 154 10.98 1.05 13.82
N PHE A 155 11.47 1.20 12.58
CA PHE A 155 12.31 2.34 12.21
C PHE A 155 11.52 3.66 12.24
N LEU A 156 10.31 3.66 11.67
CA LEU A 156 9.43 4.83 11.62
C LEU A 156 8.97 5.27 13.02
N GLN A 157 8.64 4.33 13.89
CA GLN A 157 8.33 4.58 15.31
C GLN A 157 9.56 5.09 16.06
N ALA A 158 10.74 4.44 15.91
CA ALA A 158 11.97 4.89 16.58
C ALA A 158 12.40 6.31 16.16
N LEU A 159 12.10 6.74 14.93
CA LEU A 159 12.34 8.10 14.46
C LEU A 159 11.45 9.16 15.11
N THR A 160 10.24 8.80 15.55
CA THR A 160 9.19 9.76 15.95
C THR A 160 8.91 9.76 17.46
N VAL A 161 9.05 8.61 18.14
CA VAL A 161 8.72 8.43 19.57
C VAL A 161 9.52 9.31 20.56
N HIS A 162 10.64 9.89 20.12
CA HIS A 162 11.48 10.76 20.93
C HIS A 162 11.46 12.23 20.48
N LEU A 163 10.65 12.57 19.48
CA LEU A 163 10.49 13.93 19.01
C LEU A 163 9.48 14.67 19.91
N PRO A 164 9.83 15.86 20.44
CA PRO A 164 8.90 16.65 21.23
C PRO A 164 7.75 17.16 20.36
N ASP A 165 6.59 17.36 20.99
CA ASP A 165 5.43 18.06 20.45
C ASP A 165 4.84 17.49 19.13
N MET A 166 5.15 16.24 18.78
CA MET A 166 4.54 15.54 17.65
C MET A 166 3.04 15.34 17.85
N ARG A 167 2.25 15.74 16.84
CA ARG A 167 0.80 15.49 16.77
C ARG A 167 0.44 14.27 15.93
N CYS A 168 1.43 13.48 15.52
CA CYS A 168 1.21 12.29 14.72
C CYS A 168 2.16 11.15 15.11
N GLU A 169 1.67 9.91 15.05
CA GLU A 169 2.44 8.72 15.40
C GLU A 169 2.34 7.62 14.32
N TRP A 170 3.37 6.77 14.25
CA TRP A 170 3.38 5.61 13.36
C TRP A 170 2.71 4.42 14.06
N SER A 171 1.57 4.00 13.52
CA SER A 171 0.71 2.96 14.11
C SER A 171 0.58 1.73 13.20
N SER A 172 0.34 0.57 13.79
CA SER A 172 0.13 -0.72 13.10
C SER A 172 -1.31 -0.92 12.60
N ILE A 173 -2.09 0.16 12.42
CA ILE A 173 -3.47 0.10 11.96
C ILE A 173 -3.49 -0.40 10.51
N ARG A 174 -4.07 -1.58 10.28
CA ARG A 174 -4.01 -2.26 8.97
C ARG A 174 -5.10 -1.86 7.99
N SER A 175 -6.22 -1.31 8.45
CA SER A 175 -7.32 -0.87 7.59
C SER A 175 -7.95 0.41 8.17
N PRO A 176 -7.24 1.55 8.08
CA PRO A 176 -7.76 2.83 8.58
C PRO A 176 -8.90 3.39 7.70
N PHE A 177 -8.96 2.98 6.42
CA PHE A 177 -9.86 3.55 5.43
C PHE A 177 -11.21 2.83 5.33
N MET A 178 -12.23 3.58 4.96
CA MET A 178 -13.54 3.04 4.58
C MET A 178 -13.46 2.10 3.38
N LYS A 179 -14.45 1.21 3.25
CA LYS A 179 -14.53 0.25 2.13
C LYS A 179 -14.95 0.98 0.85
N ALA A 180 -14.04 1.08 -0.11
CA ALA A 180 -14.36 1.60 -1.43
C ALA A 180 -15.39 0.69 -2.14
N SER A 181 -16.47 1.27 -2.65
CA SER A 181 -17.56 0.53 -3.30
C SER A 181 -17.59 0.76 -4.81
N PHE A 182 -17.70 -0.32 -5.58
CA PHE A 182 -17.67 -0.31 -7.05
C PHE A 182 -18.83 -1.15 -7.61
N GLY A 183 -20.01 -0.55 -7.66
CA GLY A 183 -21.25 -1.27 -7.94
C GLY A 183 -21.50 -2.33 -6.86
N ASN A 184 -21.64 -3.58 -7.27
CA ASN A 184 -21.86 -4.71 -6.34
C ASN A 184 -20.57 -5.25 -5.69
N ASN A 185 -19.40 -4.67 -5.99
CA ASN A 185 -18.11 -5.09 -5.44
C ASN A 185 -17.62 -4.08 -4.40
N THR A 186 -16.83 -4.54 -3.43
CA THR A 186 -16.15 -3.65 -2.46
C THR A 186 -14.66 -3.98 -2.40
N MET A 187 -13.86 -2.99 -2.01
CA MET A 187 -12.41 -3.10 -1.85
C MET A 187 -12.01 -2.49 -0.51
N THR A 188 -11.06 -3.13 0.18
CA THR A 188 -10.54 -2.69 1.47
C THR A 188 -9.02 -2.70 1.38
N ALA A 189 -8.38 -1.55 1.64
CA ALA A 189 -6.93 -1.51 1.76
C ALA A 189 -6.50 -2.26 3.02
N ARG A 190 -5.46 -3.10 2.88
CA ARG A 190 -4.79 -3.75 4.00
C ARG A 190 -3.31 -3.42 3.91
N ILE A 191 -2.89 -2.47 4.73
CA ILE A 191 -1.53 -1.93 4.82
C ILE A 191 -0.82 -2.50 6.05
N ASP A 192 0.51 -2.42 6.10
CA ASP A 192 1.29 -2.84 7.27
C ASP A 192 1.32 -1.80 8.40
N GLY A 193 1.17 -0.51 8.09
CA GLY A 193 0.98 0.56 9.07
C GLY A 193 0.72 1.93 8.46
N CYS A 194 0.55 2.97 9.29
CA CYS A 194 0.28 4.34 8.85
C CYS A 194 0.83 5.39 9.82
N LEU A 195 1.04 6.60 9.33
CA LEU A 195 1.22 7.81 10.14
C LEU A 195 -0.15 8.44 10.35
N VAL A 196 -0.62 8.49 11.59
CA VAL A 196 -1.95 8.98 11.98
C VAL A 196 -1.84 10.19 12.91
N GLY A 197 -2.73 11.17 12.78
CA GLY A 197 -2.84 12.31 13.69
C GLY A 197 -3.41 11.89 15.04
N THR A 198 -2.74 12.22 16.15
CA THR A 198 -3.15 11.81 17.51
C THR A 198 -4.44 12.49 17.98
N ASP A 199 -4.74 13.66 17.41
CA ASP A 199 -5.87 14.51 17.81
C ASP A 199 -7.00 14.52 16.78
N THR A 200 -6.77 14.02 15.55
CA THR A 200 -7.70 14.15 14.40
C THR A 200 -8.04 12.83 13.69
N ASP A 201 -7.36 11.72 14.01
CA ASP A 201 -7.40 10.43 13.29
C ASP A 201 -7.06 10.50 11.77
N ASP A 202 -6.70 11.68 11.22
CA ASP A 202 -6.29 11.86 9.82
C ASP A 202 -5.05 11.01 9.49
N ILE A 203 -5.04 10.38 8.32
CA ILE A 203 -3.88 9.62 7.83
C ILE A 203 -2.99 10.50 6.94
N PHE A 204 -1.70 10.55 7.27
CA PHE A 204 -0.70 11.38 6.58
C PHE A 204 0.27 10.58 5.70
N ALA A 205 0.48 9.30 6.03
CA ALA A 205 1.28 8.38 5.25
C ALA A 205 0.81 6.94 5.50
N ILE A 206 1.02 6.05 4.52
CA ILE A 206 0.87 4.60 4.70
C ILE A 206 2.23 3.91 4.55
N ALA A 207 2.37 2.73 5.16
CA ALA A 207 3.57 1.91 5.11
C ALA A 207 3.24 0.47 4.66
N GLU A 208 4.10 -0.09 3.82
CA GLU A 208 3.98 -1.44 3.26
C GLU A 208 5.34 -2.15 3.23
N LEU A 209 5.42 -3.42 3.64
CA LEU A 209 6.65 -4.20 3.61
C LEU A 209 6.53 -5.42 2.71
N LYS A 210 7.46 -5.55 1.75
CA LYS A 210 7.65 -6.76 0.96
C LYS A 210 8.97 -7.47 1.29
N PRO A 211 9.00 -8.82 1.32
CA PRO A 211 10.24 -9.57 1.53
C PRO A 211 11.12 -9.65 0.28
N LYS A 212 10.60 -9.30 -0.90
CA LYS A 212 11.30 -9.30 -2.20
C LYS A 212 11.88 -7.92 -2.50
N VAL A 213 13.01 -7.86 -3.22
CA VAL A 213 13.63 -6.64 -3.78
C VAL A 213 12.73 -6.06 -4.89
N ARG A 214 12.64 -4.73 -5.05
CA ARG A 214 11.76 -4.11 -6.05
C ARG A 214 12.18 -4.49 -7.46
N ASN A 215 11.25 -4.99 -8.27
CA ASN A 215 11.48 -5.22 -9.70
C ASN A 215 10.17 -5.03 -10.47
N ARG A 216 9.99 -3.84 -11.04
CA ARG A 216 8.78 -3.45 -11.78
C ARG A 216 8.44 -4.35 -12.98
N ASN A 217 9.45 -5.00 -13.58
CA ASN A 217 9.28 -5.83 -14.77
C ASN A 217 8.98 -7.29 -14.42
N ALA A 218 9.59 -7.81 -13.35
CA ALA A 218 9.40 -9.20 -12.92
C ALA A 218 8.16 -9.38 -12.01
N TRP A 219 7.78 -8.34 -11.26
CA TRP A 219 6.69 -8.37 -10.29
C TRP A 219 5.83 -7.09 -10.37
N PRO A 220 5.19 -6.78 -11.53
CA PRO A 220 4.35 -5.59 -11.68
C PRO A 220 3.15 -5.56 -10.74
N GLU A 221 2.75 -6.71 -10.19
CA GLU A 221 1.65 -6.86 -9.23
C GLU A 221 1.87 -6.03 -7.96
N LEU A 222 3.14 -5.80 -7.57
CA LEU A 222 3.50 -4.91 -6.47
C LEU A 222 2.96 -3.49 -6.69
N LEU A 223 3.23 -2.94 -7.86
CA LEU A 223 2.78 -1.60 -8.24
C LEU A 223 1.25 -1.51 -8.39
N TRP A 224 0.60 -2.63 -8.70
CA TRP A 224 -0.86 -2.71 -8.74
C TRP A 224 -1.45 -2.74 -7.32
N GLN A 225 -0.81 -3.40 -6.37
CA GLN A 225 -1.23 -3.43 -4.97
C GLN A 225 -1.04 -2.06 -4.31
N GLU A 226 0.16 -1.46 -4.39
CA GLU A 226 0.46 -0.13 -3.84
C GLU A 226 -0.47 0.95 -4.41
N ALA A 227 -0.83 0.83 -5.70
CA ALA A 227 -1.82 1.70 -6.32
C ALA A 227 -3.25 1.44 -5.85
N ALA A 228 -3.63 0.18 -5.60
CA ALA A 228 -4.96 -0.17 -5.11
C ALA A 228 -5.19 0.27 -3.67
N GLU A 229 -4.15 0.34 -2.82
CA GLU A 229 -4.23 0.85 -1.45
C GLU A 229 -4.51 2.35 -1.37
N MET A 230 -4.01 3.13 -2.34
CA MET A 230 -4.33 4.56 -2.44
C MET A 230 -5.80 4.82 -2.75
N VAL A 231 -6.51 3.90 -3.40
CA VAL A 231 -7.90 4.14 -3.85
C VAL A 231 -8.89 4.25 -2.66
N PRO A 232 -8.91 3.33 -1.68
CA PRO A 232 -9.72 3.50 -0.47
C PRO A 232 -9.29 4.71 0.36
N TRP A 233 -8.00 5.08 0.37
CA TRP A 233 -7.54 6.31 1.04
C TRP A 233 -8.15 7.56 0.39
N ILE A 234 -8.03 7.68 -0.93
CA ILE A 234 -8.61 8.79 -1.71
C ILE A 234 -10.13 8.87 -1.49
N LEU A 235 -10.84 7.74 -1.60
CA LEU A 235 -12.29 7.70 -1.42
C LEU A 235 -12.72 7.99 0.02
N HIS A 236 -11.95 7.55 1.02
CA HIS A 236 -12.19 7.86 2.42
C HIS A 236 -12.09 9.37 2.70
N ASP A 237 -11.00 10.02 2.27
CA ASP A 237 -10.82 11.47 2.44
C ASP A 237 -11.86 12.31 1.67
N GLU A 238 -12.48 11.71 0.65
CA GLU A 238 -13.50 12.30 -0.21
C GLU A 238 -14.95 12.06 0.28
N GLU A 239 -15.13 11.16 1.26
CA GLU A 239 -16.39 10.90 1.97
C GLU A 239 -16.36 11.47 3.40
N GLN A 240 -15.17 11.51 4.03
CA GLN A 240 -14.85 12.13 5.30
C GLN A 240 -13.76 13.18 5.03
N PRO A 241 -14.13 14.44 4.74
CA PRO A 241 -13.17 15.50 4.50
C PRO A 241 -12.24 15.68 5.70
N ARG A 242 -10.94 15.60 5.46
CA ARG A 242 -9.90 15.77 6.48
C ARG A 242 -10.04 17.08 7.24
N GLU A 243 -9.68 17.05 8.52
CA GLU A 243 -9.44 18.27 9.29
C GLU A 243 -8.17 18.98 8.81
N THR A 244 -7.23 18.22 8.23
CA THR A 244 -5.91 18.71 7.79
C THR A 244 -5.73 18.67 6.26
N PRO A 245 -5.53 19.83 5.60
CA PRO A 245 -5.48 19.92 4.14
C PRO A 245 -4.09 19.56 3.54
N ILE A 246 -3.56 18.37 3.82
CA ILE A 246 -2.38 17.85 3.11
C ILE A 246 -2.83 17.08 1.85
N GLU A 247 -2.76 17.73 0.68
CA GLU A 247 -3.17 17.15 -0.61
C GLU A 247 -2.33 15.94 -1.06
N ARG A 248 -1.06 15.88 -0.62
CA ARG A 248 -0.08 14.85 -1.03
C ARG A 248 -0.21 13.60 -0.16
N ARG A 249 -0.38 12.43 -0.79
CA ARG A 249 -0.36 11.13 -0.10
C ARG A 249 0.98 10.45 -0.28
N MET A 250 1.64 10.08 0.82
CA MET A 250 2.89 9.35 0.82
C MET A 250 2.67 7.87 1.17
N LEU A 251 3.26 6.99 0.36
CA LEU A 251 3.53 5.61 0.71
C LEU A 251 5.02 5.46 1.00
N VAL A 252 5.34 4.89 2.16
CA VAL A 252 6.67 4.45 2.54
C VAL A 252 6.71 2.94 2.38
N SER A 253 7.35 2.43 1.34
CA SER A 253 7.50 0.98 1.17
C SER A 253 8.92 0.51 1.48
N GLN A 254 9.04 -0.67 2.06
CA GLN A 254 10.32 -1.36 2.18
C GLN A 254 10.24 -2.69 1.41
N ASP A 255 11.13 -2.83 0.42
CA ASP A 255 11.24 -4.01 -0.42
C ASP A 255 12.56 -4.70 -0.11
N ASN A 256 12.50 -5.73 0.75
CA ASN A 256 13.66 -6.38 1.33
C ASN A 256 14.57 -5.33 2.00
N HIS A 257 15.75 -5.06 1.43
CA HIS A 257 16.75 -4.14 1.98
C HIS A 257 16.71 -2.71 1.40
N GLU A 258 15.61 -2.37 0.71
CA GLU A 258 15.40 -1.10 0.01
C GLU A 258 14.21 -0.37 0.60
N ILE A 259 14.39 0.86 1.09
CA ILE A 259 13.27 1.76 1.38
C ILE A 259 12.99 2.59 0.12
N TRP A 260 11.71 2.75 -0.20
CA TRP A 260 11.17 3.54 -1.30
C TRP A 260 10.15 4.54 -0.75
N LEU A 261 10.09 5.72 -1.35
CA LEU A 261 9.09 6.73 -1.03
C LEU A 261 8.29 7.03 -2.29
N THR A 262 6.97 6.86 -2.23
CA THR A 262 6.09 7.10 -3.37
C THR A 262 5.08 8.19 -3.04
N LEU A 263 5.08 9.26 -3.83
CA LEU A 263 4.10 10.34 -3.75
C LEU A 263 2.98 10.10 -4.76
N ALA A 264 1.76 9.91 -4.27
CA ALA A 264 0.56 9.85 -5.10
C ALA A 264 0.04 11.27 -5.37
N GLN A 265 -0.17 11.59 -6.65
CA GLN A 265 -0.72 12.85 -7.13
C GLN A 265 -1.89 12.58 -8.07
N TYR A 266 -3.02 13.23 -7.88
CA TYR A 266 -4.20 13.10 -8.72
C TYR A 266 -5.00 14.41 -8.70
N ASP A 267 -5.93 14.59 -9.64
CA ASP A 267 -6.80 15.76 -9.76
C ASP A 267 -8.25 15.44 -9.30
N LYS A 268 -9.08 16.46 -9.14
CA LYS A 268 -10.46 16.28 -8.66
C LYS A 268 -11.27 15.37 -9.59
N GLU A 269 -11.03 15.48 -10.89
CA GLU A 269 -11.64 14.67 -11.94
C GLU A 269 -11.28 13.18 -11.80
N TYR A 270 -10.09 12.84 -11.31
CA TYR A 270 -9.74 11.47 -10.94
C TYR A 270 -10.55 10.95 -9.75
N ALA A 271 -10.76 11.76 -8.71
CA ALA A 271 -11.61 11.39 -7.57
C ALA A 271 -13.08 11.18 -8.00
N GLN A 272 -13.63 12.08 -8.83
CA GLN A 272 -14.95 11.92 -9.45
C GLN A 272 -15.05 10.61 -10.26
N TYR A 273 -14.00 10.28 -11.04
CA TYR A 273 -13.93 9.01 -11.77
C TYR A 273 -13.95 7.79 -10.84
N LEU A 274 -13.27 7.82 -9.68
CA LEU A 274 -13.31 6.73 -8.71
C LEU A 274 -14.70 6.58 -8.07
N LYS A 275 -15.38 7.69 -7.77
CA LYS A 275 -16.78 7.71 -7.26
C LYS A 275 -17.83 7.30 -8.30
N GLN A 276 -17.45 7.14 -9.57
CA GLN A 276 -18.37 6.92 -10.70
C GLN A 276 -19.34 8.10 -10.92
N GLU A 277 -18.96 9.31 -10.50
CA GLU A 277 -19.73 10.52 -10.71
C GLU A 277 -19.77 10.93 -12.20
N PRO A 278 -20.86 11.56 -12.67
CA PRO A 278 -20.87 12.20 -13.98
C PRO A 278 -19.83 13.32 -14.01
N PRO A 279 -19.01 13.47 -15.07
CA PRO A 279 -17.96 14.48 -15.07
C PRO A 279 -18.56 15.89 -15.09
N THR A 280 -17.91 16.82 -14.40
CA THR A 280 -18.36 18.22 -14.29
C THR A 280 -18.53 18.85 -15.69
N PRO A 281 -19.74 19.32 -16.06
CA PRO A 281 -19.99 19.84 -17.40
C PRO A 281 -19.28 21.19 -17.61
N THR A 282 -18.41 21.26 -18.61
CA THR A 282 -17.70 22.50 -18.97
C THR A 282 -18.41 23.23 -20.12
N ARG A 283 -18.18 24.54 -20.27
CA ARG A 283 -18.82 25.36 -21.32
C ARG A 283 -18.40 24.99 -22.76
N GLN A 284 -17.35 24.20 -22.89
CA GLN A 284 -16.82 23.65 -24.14
C GLN A 284 -16.58 22.16 -23.94
N ASP A 285 -17.62 21.44 -23.54
CA ASP A 285 -17.48 20.02 -23.19
C ASP A 285 -17.27 19.18 -24.47
N PRO A 286 -16.06 18.66 -24.73
CA PRO A 286 -15.86 17.82 -25.90
C PRO A 286 -16.59 16.49 -25.68
N GLY A 287 -17.04 15.86 -26.77
CA GLY A 287 -17.80 14.62 -26.71
C GLY A 287 -17.06 13.53 -25.92
N PRO A 288 -17.74 12.49 -25.40
CA PRO A 288 -17.15 11.51 -24.50
C PRO A 288 -15.85 10.83 -24.98
N SER A 289 -15.64 10.77 -26.30
CA SER A 289 -14.45 10.23 -26.97
C SER A 289 -13.25 11.19 -27.04
N GLN A 290 -13.42 12.46 -26.67
CA GLN A 290 -12.40 13.52 -26.79
C GLN A 290 -12.00 14.14 -25.43
N ARG A 291 -12.64 13.74 -24.32
CA ARG A 291 -12.23 14.21 -22.98
C ARG A 291 -10.87 13.62 -22.59
N PRO A 292 -9.96 14.40 -21.97
CA PRO A 292 -8.72 13.86 -21.45
C PRO A 292 -9.00 12.80 -20.38
N LEU A 293 -8.18 11.75 -20.37
CA LEU A 293 -8.23 10.74 -19.32
C LEU A 293 -7.42 11.22 -18.11
N HIS A 294 -8.08 11.27 -16.96
CA HIS A 294 -7.48 11.61 -15.67
C HIS A 294 -6.90 10.35 -14.99
N PHE A 295 -5.72 10.50 -14.38
CA PHE A 295 -4.95 9.41 -13.79
C PHE A 295 -4.28 9.85 -12.49
N MET A 296 -4.28 8.98 -11.48
CA MET A 296 -3.32 9.07 -10.39
C MET A 296 -1.90 8.80 -10.92
N ARG A 297 -0.94 9.64 -10.53
CA ARG A 297 0.48 9.48 -10.79
C ARG A 297 1.17 9.04 -9.50
N MET A 298 1.72 7.83 -9.51
CA MET A 298 2.49 7.27 -8.40
C MET A 298 3.98 7.53 -8.66
N ARG A 299 4.55 8.57 -8.03
CA ARG A 299 5.94 8.97 -8.27
C ARG A 299 6.86 8.40 -7.20
N GLU A 300 7.55 7.33 -7.56
CA GLU A 300 8.50 6.56 -6.75
C GLU A 300 9.90 7.18 -6.75
N TYR A 301 10.51 7.20 -5.56
CA TYR A 301 11.87 7.66 -5.29
C TYR A 301 12.62 6.60 -4.47
N GLY A 302 13.90 6.40 -4.78
CA GLY A 302 14.77 5.50 -4.00
C GLY A 302 15.88 4.86 -4.84
N PRO A 303 16.39 3.68 -4.46
CA PRO A 303 16.19 3.04 -3.14
C PRO A 303 17.12 3.67 -2.10
N TRP A 304 16.63 3.86 -0.87
CA TRP A 304 17.48 4.04 0.30
C TRP A 304 17.86 2.67 0.86
N LYS A 305 19.15 2.31 0.79
CA LYS A 305 19.64 0.99 1.23
C LYS A 305 19.77 0.92 2.76
N ILE A 306 19.13 -0.06 3.41
CA ILE A 306 19.13 -0.15 4.88
C ILE A 306 20.52 -0.41 5.47
N GLN A 307 21.43 -1.05 4.73
CA GLN A 307 22.83 -1.23 5.16
C GLN A 307 23.73 0.00 4.90
N GLY A 308 23.18 1.11 4.40
CA GLY A 308 23.92 2.32 4.10
C GLY A 308 23.61 3.43 5.10
N ALA A 309 24.55 3.78 5.99
CA ALA A 309 24.31 4.81 7.01
C ALA A 309 23.97 6.19 6.42
N ILE A 310 24.52 6.53 5.24
CA ILE A 310 24.15 7.76 4.52
C ILE A 310 22.70 7.67 4.00
N ASN A 311 22.27 6.48 3.55
CA ASN A 311 20.90 6.27 3.07
C ASN A 311 19.92 6.37 4.24
N MET A 312 20.19 5.67 5.35
CA MET A 312 19.35 5.72 6.54
C MET A 312 19.27 7.14 7.14
N ARG A 313 20.35 7.94 7.09
CA ARG A 313 20.30 9.35 7.52
C ARG A 313 19.48 10.22 6.58
N ASP A 314 19.60 10.06 5.27
CA ASP A 314 18.85 10.85 4.28
C ASP A 314 17.35 10.50 4.29
N SER A 315 16.98 9.21 4.36
CA SER A 315 15.59 8.80 4.53
C SER A 315 15.01 9.21 5.88
N ALA A 316 15.77 9.09 6.98
CA ALA A 316 15.34 9.57 8.29
C ALA A 316 15.00 11.07 8.27
N LYS A 317 15.85 11.92 7.66
CA LYS A 317 15.55 13.36 7.53
C LYS A 317 14.24 13.60 6.77
N ILE A 318 13.96 12.85 5.70
CA ILE A 318 12.72 12.99 4.92
C ILE A 318 11.49 12.51 5.72
N LEU A 319 11.62 11.44 6.49
CA LEU A 319 10.52 10.85 7.26
C LEU A 319 10.18 11.65 8.53
N VAL A 320 11.20 12.08 9.27
CA VAL A 320 11.07 13.01 10.41
C VAL A 320 10.45 14.33 9.94
N ARG A 321 10.91 14.85 8.80
CA ARG A 321 10.29 16.01 8.16
C ARG A 321 8.80 15.81 7.91
N TRP A 322 8.39 14.69 7.33
CA TRP A 322 6.99 14.46 6.98
C TRP A 322 6.09 14.42 8.24
N ALA A 323 6.63 13.93 9.36
CA ALA A 323 5.95 14.01 10.67
C ALA A 323 5.86 15.45 11.21
N PHE A 324 6.90 16.28 11.03
CA PHE A 324 6.81 17.72 11.31
C PHE A 324 5.77 18.43 10.41
N GLU A 325 5.75 18.17 9.09
CA GLU A 325 4.75 18.76 8.18
C GLU A 325 3.31 18.34 8.56
N ALA A 326 3.10 17.09 9.00
CA ALA A 326 1.80 16.65 9.53
C ALA A 326 1.45 17.38 10.85
N THR A 327 2.43 17.49 11.76
CA THR A 327 2.28 18.17 13.06
C THR A 327 1.91 19.64 12.91
N ASP A 328 2.64 20.39 12.07
CA ASP A 328 2.40 21.81 11.80
C ASP A 328 0.98 22.05 11.25
N VAL A 329 0.47 21.15 10.41
CA VAL A 329 -0.87 21.27 9.82
C VAL A 329 -1.96 20.92 10.84
N ILE A 330 -1.76 19.93 11.72
CA ILE A 330 -2.69 19.61 12.82
C ILE A 330 -2.79 20.78 13.81
N ASP A 331 -1.67 21.39 14.19
CA ASP A 331 -1.72 22.55 15.09
C ASP A 331 -2.21 23.83 14.40
N SER A 332 -2.11 23.91 13.06
CA SER A 332 -2.69 25.00 12.27
C SER A 332 -4.20 24.85 11.98
N SER A 333 -4.76 23.63 12.00
CA SER A 333 -6.19 23.38 11.76
C SER A 333 -7.05 23.64 12.99
N LYS A 334 -6.46 23.62 14.20
CA LYS A 334 -7.17 23.91 15.45
C LYS A 334 -7.68 25.35 15.47
N PRO A 335 -8.93 25.59 15.91
CA PRO A 335 -9.37 26.94 16.21
C PRO A 335 -8.47 27.52 17.30
N ARG A 336 -7.98 28.75 17.10
CA ARG A 336 -7.31 29.47 18.18
C ARG A 336 -8.34 29.75 19.27
N ASP A 337 -8.13 29.18 20.45
CA ASP A 337 -8.97 29.46 21.62
C ASP A 337 -9.08 30.98 21.84
N ALA A 338 -10.31 31.45 22.08
CA ALA A 338 -10.69 32.86 22.14
C ALA A 338 -10.87 33.38 23.57
#